data_AF-A0A2G2JWQ6-F1
#
_entry.id   AF-A0A2G2JWQ6-F1
#
_cell.length_a   1.000
_cell.length_b   1.000
_cell.length_c   1.000
_cell.angle_alpha   90.00
_cell.angle_beta   90.00
_cell.angle_gamma   90.00
#
_symmetry.space_group_name_H-M   'P 1'
#
loop_
_entity.id
_entity.type
_entity.pdbx_description
1 polymer ?
#
loop_
_entity_poly.entity_id
_entity_poly.type
_entity_poly.pdbx_seq_one_letter_code
_entity_poly.pdbx_strand_id
1 'polypeptide(L)'
;MSISRQTLDQYLFEFDQSYEVSYVNFSRATELADAQLILTLERDCERKTFAFSQPHFNDVDKNLVASKGLYIAAVKSSPLAPNRVEVGDLEGGFVYFSAKNVKNITPMA
;
A
#
# COMPACT_ATOMS: atom_id res chain seq x y z
N MET A 1 -19.08 -14.47 7.10
CA MET A 1 -18.07 -14.98 6.17
C MET A 1 -16.72 -14.48 6.65
N SER A 2 -15.83 -15.36 7.12
CA SER A 2 -14.47 -14.95 7.49
C SER A 2 -13.65 -14.82 6.22
N ILE A 3 -13.27 -13.59 5.87
CA ILE A 3 -12.27 -13.36 4.84
C ILE A 3 -10.97 -13.94 5.40
N SER A 4 -10.49 -15.05 4.82
CA SER A 4 -9.17 -15.59 5.16
C SER A 4 -8.15 -14.48 5.03
N ARG A 5 -7.54 -14.05 6.15
CA ARG A 5 -6.37 -13.17 6.13
C ARG A 5 -5.34 -13.83 5.22
N GLN A 6 -4.96 -13.14 4.14
CA GLN A 6 -3.96 -13.67 3.22
C GLN A 6 -2.65 -13.85 3.99
N THR A 7 -1.96 -14.97 3.80
CA THR A 7 -0.68 -15.19 4.46
C THR A 7 0.36 -14.28 3.81
N LEU A 8 0.92 -13.35 4.59
CA LEU A 8 2.03 -12.50 4.15
C LEU A 8 3.28 -13.38 3.92
N ASP A 9 3.99 -13.13 2.84
CA ASP A 9 5.23 -13.83 2.49
C ASP A 9 6.45 -13.08 3.06
N GLN A 10 6.52 -11.78 2.80
CA GLN A 10 7.64 -10.93 3.20
C GLN A 10 7.21 -9.48 3.38
N TYR A 11 7.62 -8.85 4.48
CA TYR A 11 7.53 -7.39 4.64
C TYR A 11 8.58 -6.71 3.75
N LEU A 12 8.14 -5.79 2.89
CA LEU A 12 8.99 -5.03 1.97
C LEU A 12 9.39 -3.69 2.60
N PHE A 13 8.43 -3.02 3.25
CA PHE A 13 8.63 -1.76 3.94
C PHE A 13 7.74 -1.69 5.18
N GLU A 14 8.25 -1.08 6.24
CA GLU A 14 7.54 -0.83 7.49
C GLU A 14 7.79 0.62 7.90
N PHE A 15 6.72 1.33 8.25
CA PHE A 15 6.72 2.72 8.67
C PHE A 15 6.02 2.81 10.01
N ASP A 16 6.75 3.26 11.03
CA ASP A 16 6.17 3.51 12.35
C ASP A 16 5.21 4.73 12.33
N GLN A 17 4.64 5.05 13.50
CA GLN A 17 3.69 6.15 13.67
C GLN A 17 4.28 7.55 13.44
N SER A 18 5.61 7.69 13.31
CA SER A 18 6.25 8.97 13.03
C SER A 18 6.19 9.35 11.55
N TYR A 19 5.84 8.42 10.66
CA TYR A 19 5.58 8.70 9.26
C TYR A 19 4.11 9.05 9.04
N GLU A 20 3.86 10.25 8.53
CA GLU A 20 2.53 10.72 8.18
C GLU A 20 2.28 10.64 6.68
N VAL A 21 1.05 10.31 6.30
CA VAL A 21 0.61 10.36 4.90
C VAL A 21 0.43 11.81 4.48
N SER A 22 1.37 12.36 3.70
CA SER A 22 1.33 13.76 3.27
C SER A 22 0.75 13.97 1.87
N TYR A 23 0.77 12.94 1.03
CA TYR A 23 0.18 13.01 -0.31
C TYR A 23 -0.43 11.67 -0.74
N VAL A 24 -1.63 11.75 -1.31
CA VAL A 24 -2.32 10.61 -1.92
C VAL A 24 -2.91 11.06 -3.25
N ASN A 25 -2.59 10.33 -4.33
CA ASN A 25 -3.22 10.53 -5.63
C ASN A 25 -3.65 9.20 -6.22
N PHE A 26 -4.93 9.11 -6.57
CA PHE A 26 -5.48 7.94 -7.25
C PHE A 26 -5.90 8.31 -8.67
N SER A 27 -5.33 7.59 -9.63
CA SER A 27 -5.69 7.64 -11.05
C SER A 27 -6.49 6.40 -11.41
N ARG A 28 -7.70 6.60 -11.92
CA ARG A 28 -8.58 5.50 -12.38
C ARG A 28 -8.05 4.88 -13.67
N ALA A 29 -8.37 3.60 -13.88
CA ALA A 29 -8.07 2.94 -15.14
C ALA A 29 -8.81 3.62 -16.30
N THR A 30 -8.15 3.67 -17.44
CA THR A 30 -8.68 4.17 -18.72
C THR A 30 -8.39 3.13 -19.80
N GLU A 31 -8.87 3.36 -21.04
CA GLU A 31 -8.55 2.49 -22.17
C GLU A 31 -7.04 2.41 -22.47
N LEU A 32 -6.27 3.43 -22.07
CA LEU A 32 -4.84 3.57 -22.38
C LEU A 32 -3.92 3.31 -21.18
N ALA A 33 -4.45 3.21 -19.96
CA ALA A 33 -3.64 3.11 -18.75
C ALA A 33 -4.35 2.37 -17.62
N ASP A 34 -3.59 1.52 -16.91
CA ASP A 34 -4.04 0.87 -15.69
C ASP A 34 -4.27 1.86 -14.55
N ALA A 35 -5.15 1.49 -13.61
CA ALA A 35 -5.33 2.27 -12.38
C ALA A 35 -4.02 2.34 -11.57
N GLN A 36 -3.75 3.49 -10.96
CA GLN A 36 -2.55 3.72 -10.15
C GLN A 36 -2.87 4.52 -8.89
N LEU A 37 -2.22 4.17 -7.78
CA LEU A 37 -2.22 4.96 -6.56
C LEU A 37 -0.78 5.41 -6.26
N ILE A 38 -0.59 6.69 -6.03
CA ILE A 38 0.65 7.27 -5.53
C ILE A 38 0.43 7.68 -4.08
N LEU A 39 1.30 7.21 -3.19
CA LEU A 39 1.30 7.51 -1.77
C LEU A 39 2.65 8.10 -1.39
N THR A 40 2.65 9.22 -0.68
CA THR A 40 3.85 9.78 -0.06
C THR A 40 3.70 9.77 1.45
N LEU A 41 4.73 9.25 2.10
CA LEU A 41 4.92 9.30 3.55
C LEU A 41 6.05 10.27 3.86
N GLU A 42 5.87 11.09 4.88
CA GLU A 42 6.88 12.05 5.35
C GLU A 42 7.10 11.92 6.85
N ARG A 43 8.36 12.08 7.24
CA ARG A 43 8.82 12.23 8.61
C ARG A 43 9.95 13.25 8.63
N ASP A 44 9.74 14.37 9.29
CA ASP A 44 10.69 15.49 9.31
C ASP A 44 11.14 15.88 7.88
N CYS A 45 12.42 15.64 7.54
CA CYS A 45 12.99 15.90 6.22
C CYS A 45 13.12 14.63 5.35
N GLU A 46 12.61 13.49 5.81
CA GLU A 46 12.60 12.23 5.07
C GLU A 46 11.25 12.03 4.36
N ARG A 47 11.31 11.84 3.05
CA ARG A 47 10.15 11.55 2.20
C ARG A 47 10.32 10.16 1.58
N LYS A 48 9.23 9.38 1.54
CA LYS A 48 9.13 8.14 0.78
C LYS A 48 7.90 8.17 -0.11
N THR A 49 8.08 8.00 -1.42
CA THR A 49 6.98 7.97 -2.38
C THR A 49 6.88 6.61 -3.04
N PHE A 50 5.69 6.04 -3.04
CA PHE A 50 5.38 4.73 -3.61
C PHE A 50 4.29 4.84 -4.67
N ALA A 51 4.48 4.13 -5.78
CA ALA A 51 3.49 3.95 -6.83
C ALA A 51 2.99 2.51 -6.83
N PHE A 52 1.69 2.33 -6.68
CA PHE A 52 0.99 1.05 -6.67
C PHE A 52 0.15 0.91 -7.94
N SER A 53 0.27 -0.23 -8.64
CA SER A 53 -0.52 -0.50 -9.85
C SER A 53 -1.71 -1.40 -9.58
N GLN A 54 -2.83 -1.09 -10.24
CA GLN A 54 -4.11 -1.77 -10.10
C GLN A 54 -4.52 -1.97 -8.63
N PRO A 55 -4.63 -0.88 -7.83
CA PRO A 55 -5.02 -1.00 -6.43
C PRO A 55 -6.46 -1.52 -6.32
N HIS A 56 -6.66 -2.51 -5.46
CA HIS A 56 -7.96 -3.00 -5.02
C HIS A 56 -8.18 -2.58 -3.57
N PHE A 57 -9.02 -1.57 -3.41
CA PHE A 57 -9.38 -1.00 -2.12
C PHE A 57 -10.33 -1.94 -1.37
N ASN A 58 -10.04 -2.24 -0.12
CA ASN A 58 -10.92 -3.07 0.72
C ASN A 58 -11.90 -2.16 1.49
N ASP A 59 -11.38 -1.34 2.40
CA ASP A 59 -12.16 -0.41 3.24
C ASP A 59 -11.36 0.89 3.45
N VAL A 60 -11.29 1.71 2.39
CA VAL A 60 -10.43 2.91 2.37
C VAL A 60 -11.10 4.17 2.90
N ASP A 61 -12.42 4.14 3.16
CA ASP A 61 -13.20 5.36 3.36
C ASP A 61 -12.80 6.21 4.59
N LYS A 62 -12.12 5.66 5.60
CA LYS A 62 -11.74 6.43 6.82
C LYS A 62 -10.40 6.13 7.48
N ASN A 63 -9.71 5.03 7.13
CA ASN A 63 -8.65 4.52 8.01
C ASN A 63 -7.22 4.83 7.56
N LEU A 64 -6.95 5.10 6.27
CA LEU A 64 -5.58 5.31 5.80
C LEU A 64 -4.94 6.59 6.37
N VAL A 65 -5.72 7.64 6.58
CA VAL A 65 -5.25 8.92 7.15
C VAL A 65 -5.05 8.82 8.68
N ALA A 66 -5.71 7.88 9.34
CA ALA A 66 -5.64 7.66 10.79
C ALA A 66 -4.75 6.46 11.16
N SER A 67 -3.87 6.03 10.26
CA SER A 67 -3.06 4.82 10.42
C SER A 67 -2.12 4.94 11.63
N LYS A 68 -1.99 3.87 12.39
CA LYS A 68 -1.06 3.74 13.52
C LYS A 68 0.23 3.05 13.09
N GLY A 69 0.81 3.55 12.00
CA GLY A 69 1.92 2.92 11.29
C GLY A 69 1.43 2.07 10.11
N LEU A 70 2.26 1.97 9.08
CA LEU A 70 1.90 1.39 7.80
C LEU A 70 2.94 0.34 7.39
N TYR A 71 2.47 -0.81 6.91
CA TYR A 71 3.33 -1.79 6.25
C TYR A 71 3.00 -1.93 4.77
N ILE A 72 4.01 -2.30 3.99
CA ILE A 72 3.88 -2.78 2.63
C ILE A 72 4.51 -4.18 2.60
N ALA A 73 3.71 -5.21 2.31
CA ALA A 73 4.17 -6.58 2.32
C ALA A 73 3.80 -7.30 1.02
N ALA A 74 4.66 -8.20 0.57
CA ALA A 74 4.32 -9.17 -0.45
C ALA A 74 3.38 -10.22 0.15
N VAL A 75 2.26 -10.46 -0.53
CA VAL A 75 1.34 -11.53 -0.18
C VAL A 75 1.82 -12.82 -0.83
N LYS A 76 1.80 -13.92 -0.08
CA LYS A 76 2.15 -15.23 -0.60
C LYS A 76 1.21 -15.58 -1.73
N SER A 77 1.73 -15.52 -2.95
CA SER A 77 0.97 -15.78 -4.14
C SER A 77 0.97 -17.28 -4.42
N SER A 78 -0.22 -17.83 -4.68
CA SER A 78 -0.31 -19.16 -5.30
C SER A 78 0.30 -19.06 -6.71
N PRO A 79 0.88 -20.12 -7.29
CA PRO A 79 1.36 -20.10 -8.69
C PRO A 79 0.30 -19.63 -9.72
N LEU A 80 -0.98 -19.66 -9.33
CA LEU A 80 -2.14 -19.26 -10.13
C LEU A 80 -2.62 -17.83 -9.87
N ALA A 81 -2.12 -17.16 -8.83
CA ALA A 81 -2.44 -15.77 -8.51
C ALA A 81 -1.17 -14.93 -8.70
N PRO A 82 -1.18 -13.86 -9.50
CA PRO A 82 0.01 -13.02 -9.65
C PRO A 82 0.42 -12.44 -8.30
N ASN A 83 1.72 -12.18 -8.13
CA ASN A 83 2.27 -11.49 -6.96
C ASN A 83 1.43 -10.26 -6.63
N ARG A 84 0.97 -10.18 -5.39
CA ARG A 84 0.23 -9.03 -4.88
C ARG A 84 1.01 -8.43 -3.74
N VAL A 85 0.93 -7.12 -3.64
CA VAL A 85 1.35 -6.40 -2.45
C VAL A 85 0.13 -6.01 -1.65
N GLU A 86 0.27 -6.02 -0.35
CA GLU A 86 -0.74 -5.58 0.59
C GLU A 86 -0.20 -4.37 1.36
N VAL A 87 -1.07 -3.39 1.56
CA VAL A 87 -0.80 -2.22 2.38
C VAL A 87 -1.80 -2.20 3.52
N GLY A 88 -1.29 -2.19 4.75
CA GLY A 88 -2.11 -2.32 5.95
C GLY A 88 -1.50 -1.59 7.14
N ASP A 89 -2.22 -1.65 8.25
CA ASP A 89 -1.82 -1.09 9.52
C ASP A 89 -0.96 -2.07 10.32
N LEU A 90 0.16 -1.59 10.87
CA LEU A 90 1.07 -2.41 11.68
C LEU A 90 0.42 -2.90 12.99
N GLU A 91 -0.40 -2.08 13.64
CA GLU A 91 -0.96 -2.38 14.97
C GLU A 91 -2.41 -2.84 14.92
N GLY A 92 -3.21 -2.24 14.03
CA GLY A 92 -4.65 -2.47 13.91
C GLY A 92 -4.99 -3.79 13.24
N GLY A 93 -4.06 -4.40 12.50
CA GLY A 93 -4.29 -5.66 11.78
C GLY A 93 -5.39 -5.54 10.72
N PHE A 94 -5.53 -4.34 10.15
CA PHE A 94 -6.44 -4.01 9.06
C PHE A 94 -5.66 -3.80 7.76
N VAL A 95 -6.27 -4.21 6.65
CA VAL A 95 -5.70 -4.05 5.30
C VAL A 95 -6.42 -2.91 4.60
N TYR A 96 -5.69 -1.88 4.22
CA TYR A 96 -6.25 -0.74 3.48
C TYR A 96 -6.57 -1.14 2.04
N PHE A 97 -5.58 -1.70 1.34
CA PHE A 97 -5.71 -2.13 -0.04
C PHE A 97 -4.66 -3.16 -0.41
N SER A 98 -4.93 -3.87 -1.49
CA SER A 98 -3.91 -4.67 -2.19
C SER A 98 -3.62 -4.07 -3.56
N ALA A 99 -2.47 -4.36 -4.14
CA ALA A 99 -2.10 -3.92 -5.48
C ALA A 99 -1.31 -5.01 -6.21
N LYS A 100 -1.22 -4.90 -7.53
CA LYS A 100 -0.48 -5.86 -8.37
C LYS A 100 1.03 -5.74 -8.17
N ASN A 101 1.53 -4.52 -7.95
CA ASN A 101 2.93 -4.29 -7.57
C ASN A 101 3.07 -2.92 -6.90
N VAL A 102 4.23 -2.72 -6.28
CA VAL A 102 4.69 -1.44 -5.72
C VAL A 102 6.03 -1.07 -6.33
N LYS A 103 6.25 0.22 -6.58
CA LYS A 103 7.56 0.80 -6.91
C LYS A 103 7.86 1.93 -5.95
N ASN A 104 9.06 1.94 -5.38
CA ASN A 104 9.58 3.12 -4.70
C ASN A 104 10.04 4.12 -5.78
N ILE A 105 9.38 5.28 -5.83
CA ILE A 105 9.66 6.37 -6.78
C ILE A 105 10.12 7.64 -6.05
N THR A 106 10.59 7.49 -4.81
CA THR A 106 11.18 8.60 -4.05
C THR A 106 12.25 9.28 -4.92
N PRO A 107 12.12 10.59 -5.20
CA PRO A 107 13.13 11.30 -5.98
C PRO A 107 14.50 11.13 -5.32
N MET A 108 15.47 10.66 -6.09
CA MET A 108 16.86 10.70 -5.65
C MET A 108 17.33 12.16 -5.78
N ALA A 109 17.82 12.72 -4.67
CA ALA A 109 18.42 14.05 -4.64
C ALA A 109 19.71 14.11 -5.47
#